data_AF-A0A1V5EBJ6-F1
#
_entry.id   AF-A0A1V5EBJ6-F1
#
_cell.length_a   1.000
_cell.length_b   1.000
_cell.length_c   1.000
_cell.angle_alpha   90.00
_cell.angle_beta   90.00
_cell.angle_gamma   90.00
#
_symmetry.space_group_name_H-M   'P 1'
#
loop_
_entity.id
_entity.type
_entity.pdbx_description
1 polymer ?
#
loop_
_entity_poly.entity_id
_entity_poly.type
_entity_poly.pdbx_seq_one_letter_code
_entity_poly.pdbx_strand_id
1 'polypeptide(L)'
;MDNLDNRGQARDINLVPYGSRFLAANMDKTTGIVLEDNFFRTVGLAFRWRETDDAAEATAHAKASVDRGLPVLVQTDIIDLPYFNTDQHFPGHAVVICGYSDEKQEFYVSDTLHPEALAVAIPDMERARTSVFPPFALRNRSFALEDLSGFHIDEAVARGTVRRWADENLDGLPELPVAYGVRALEELIADLSNWKEAADWQWSARFTYQIIERRGTGGAGFRTLYRQFLEEMEDAYPSFRDLQFSQDLAVIEGLYHDMASAFRRISEGEAPDFTPARPVLENILERETAFYGKILRSL
;
A
#
# COMPACT_ATOMS: atom_id res chain seq x y z
N MET A 1 5.31 -10.79 21.02
CA MET A 1 4.22 -11.04 21.97
C MET A 1 3.12 -10.05 21.62
N ASP A 2 2.04 -10.39 20.92
CA ASP A 2 1.23 -11.62 20.98
C ASP A 2 1.08 -12.36 19.64
N ASN A 3 0.79 -13.66 19.80
CA ASN A 3 0.73 -14.76 18.84
C ASN A 3 0.13 -14.46 17.45
N LEU A 4 0.96 -14.73 16.43
CA LEU A 4 0.51 -15.24 15.14
C LEU A 4 -0.11 -16.63 15.40
N ASP A 5 -1.44 -16.71 15.39
CA ASP A 5 -2.14 -18.00 15.50
C ASP A 5 -1.90 -18.80 14.21
N ASN A 6 -1.07 -19.82 14.39
CA ASN A 6 -0.58 -20.75 13.40
C ASN A 6 -1.64 -21.85 13.22
N ARG A 7 -2.50 -21.72 12.20
CA ARG A 7 -3.26 -22.85 11.65
C ARG A 7 -3.19 -22.83 10.15
N GLY A 8 -2.24 -23.60 9.65
CA GLY A 8 -2.11 -23.93 8.23
C GLY A 8 -3.36 -24.59 7.66
N GLN A 9 -3.76 -24.09 6.51
CA GLN A 9 -4.14 -24.90 5.36
C GLN A 9 -4.04 -23.97 4.16
N ALA A 10 -3.16 -24.31 3.21
CA ALA A 10 -3.21 -23.75 1.87
C ALA A 10 -4.61 -24.02 1.31
N ARG A 11 -5.47 -23.02 1.36
CA ARG A 11 -6.71 -22.99 0.61
C ARG A 11 -6.43 -22.10 -0.57
N ASP A 12 -6.53 -22.69 -1.77
CA ASP A 12 -6.56 -21.95 -3.02
C ASP A 12 -7.39 -20.69 -2.81
N ILE A 13 -6.77 -19.54 -3.08
CA ILE A 13 -7.39 -18.23 -2.96
C ILE A 13 -8.38 -18.09 -4.12
N ASN A 14 -9.46 -18.88 -4.10
CA ASN A 14 -10.65 -18.62 -4.89
C ASN A 14 -11.37 -17.46 -4.22
N LEU A 15 -10.85 -16.25 -4.42
CA LEU A 15 -11.67 -15.05 -4.32
C LEU A 15 -12.87 -15.29 -5.24
N VAL A 16 -14.05 -15.41 -4.65
CA VAL A 16 -15.32 -15.43 -5.39
C VAL A 16 -15.28 -14.27 -6.41
N PRO A 17 -15.80 -14.41 -7.64
CA PRO A 17 -15.58 -13.45 -8.74
C PRO A 17 -16.02 -11.99 -8.47
N TYR A 18 -16.68 -11.74 -7.35
CA TYR A 18 -17.34 -10.48 -7.00
C TYR A 18 -16.56 -9.66 -5.95
N GLY A 19 -15.99 -10.28 -4.91
CA GLY A 19 -15.20 -9.59 -3.88
C GLY A 19 -13.74 -9.29 -4.28
N SER A 20 -13.25 -9.89 -5.35
CA SER A 20 -11.89 -9.68 -5.87
C SER A 20 -11.67 -8.28 -6.43
N ARG A 21 -12.71 -7.58 -6.90
CA ARG A 21 -12.55 -6.30 -7.62
C ARG A 21 -12.26 -5.11 -6.71
N PHE A 22 -12.89 -5.04 -5.53
CA PHE A 22 -12.64 -3.97 -4.55
C PHE A 22 -11.23 -4.07 -3.93
N LEU A 23 -10.81 -5.30 -3.63
CA LEU A 23 -9.49 -5.58 -3.06
C LEU A 23 -8.39 -5.48 -4.11
N ALA A 24 -8.62 -6.00 -5.32
CA ALA A 24 -7.65 -5.87 -6.40
C ALA A 24 -7.47 -4.42 -6.84
N ALA A 25 -8.51 -3.59 -6.91
CA ALA A 25 -8.35 -2.18 -7.30
C ALA A 25 -7.50 -1.37 -6.32
N ASN A 26 -7.58 -1.68 -5.02
CA ASN A 26 -6.68 -1.10 -4.02
C ASN A 26 -5.29 -1.74 -4.07
N MET A 27 -5.17 -3.06 -4.30
CA MET A 27 -3.88 -3.77 -4.32
C MET A 27 -3.07 -3.58 -5.61
N ASP A 28 -3.69 -3.34 -6.76
CA ASP A 28 -3.00 -3.23 -8.07
C ASP A 28 -2.22 -1.91 -8.20
N LYS A 29 -2.45 -0.93 -7.31
CA LYS A 29 -1.61 0.28 -7.16
C LYS A 29 -1.15 0.61 -5.74
N THR A 30 -1.54 -0.16 -4.71
CA THR A 30 -0.73 -0.21 -3.46
C THR A 30 0.45 -1.19 -3.58
N THR A 31 0.62 -1.83 -4.74
CA THR A 31 1.82 -2.56 -5.12
C THR A 31 2.73 -1.65 -5.93
N GLY A 32 4.03 -1.64 -5.59
CA GLY A 32 5.05 -0.64 -5.97
C GLY A 32 5.41 -0.50 -7.46
N ILE A 33 4.45 -0.63 -8.36
CA ILE A 33 4.64 -0.42 -9.80
C ILE A 33 4.35 1.05 -10.18
N VAL A 34 3.54 1.78 -9.40
CA VAL A 34 3.11 3.15 -9.75
C VAL A 34 3.37 4.19 -8.64
N LEU A 35 3.49 3.79 -7.37
CA LEU A 35 3.67 4.73 -6.26
C LEU A 35 5.03 5.43 -6.33
N GLU A 36 6.09 4.66 -6.54
CA GLU A 36 7.45 5.14 -6.66
C GLU A 36 7.59 6.04 -7.88
N ASP A 37 7.13 5.60 -9.06
CA ASP A 37 7.16 6.42 -10.28
C ASP A 37 6.40 7.74 -10.09
N ASN A 38 5.18 7.68 -9.53
CA ASN A 38 4.40 8.87 -9.23
C ASN A 38 5.15 9.80 -8.28
N PHE A 39 5.71 9.28 -7.18
CA PHE A 39 6.45 10.08 -6.21
C PHE A 39 7.65 10.77 -6.86
N PHE A 40 8.56 10.01 -7.46
CA PHE A 40 9.79 10.55 -8.03
C PHE A 40 9.50 11.57 -9.13
N ARG A 41 8.59 11.27 -10.06
CA ARG A 41 8.22 12.22 -11.12
C ARG A 41 7.59 13.49 -10.59
N THR A 42 6.75 13.37 -9.55
CA THR A 42 6.09 14.50 -8.89
C THR A 42 7.09 15.46 -8.27
N VAL A 43 8.15 14.94 -7.65
CA VAL A 43 9.19 15.76 -6.99
C VAL A 43 10.33 16.14 -7.94
N GLY A 44 10.17 15.98 -9.25
CA GLY A 44 11.14 16.38 -10.27
C GLY A 44 12.31 15.41 -10.47
N LEU A 45 12.20 14.17 -9.98
CA LEU A 45 13.23 13.15 -10.09
C LEU A 45 12.89 12.10 -11.17
N ALA A 46 13.93 11.56 -11.79
CA ALA A 46 13.79 10.44 -12.71
C ALA A 46 13.66 9.13 -11.93
N PHE A 47 12.73 8.27 -12.35
CA PHE A 47 12.57 6.94 -11.81
C PHE A 47 12.46 5.92 -12.92
N ARG A 48 13.15 4.80 -12.73
CA ARG A 48 13.04 3.64 -13.60
C ARG A 48 13.56 2.41 -12.88
N TRP A 49 12.70 1.41 -12.74
CA TRP A 49 13.15 0.09 -12.32
C TRP A 49 14.19 -0.46 -13.29
N ARG A 50 15.32 -0.91 -12.74
CA ARG A 50 16.20 -1.86 -13.41
C ARG A 50 15.67 -3.27 -13.17
N GLU A 51 15.63 -4.08 -14.22
CA GLU A 51 15.24 -5.48 -14.17
C GLU A 51 16.33 -6.34 -14.82
N THR A 52 16.52 -7.55 -14.30
CA THR A 52 17.34 -8.60 -14.92
C THR A 52 16.84 -9.98 -14.45
N ASP A 53 16.94 -10.99 -15.32
CA ASP A 53 16.66 -12.38 -14.94
C ASP A 53 17.85 -13.05 -14.24
N ASP A 54 19.03 -12.41 -14.25
CA ASP A 54 20.25 -12.92 -13.62
C ASP A 54 20.40 -12.37 -12.19
N ALA A 55 20.19 -13.24 -11.21
CA ALA A 55 20.33 -12.90 -9.80
C ALA A 55 21.76 -12.50 -9.40
N ALA A 56 22.78 -13.13 -10.00
CA ALA A 56 24.18 -12.79 -9.74
C ALA A 56 24.53 -11.41 -10.30
N GLU A 57 24.01 -11.09 -11.49
CA GLU A 57 24.09 -9.74 -12.06
C GLU A 57 23.43 -8.71 -11.12
N ALA A 58 22.21 -8.99 -10.63
CA ALA A 58 21.51 -8.10 -9.71
C ALA A 58 22.26 -7.91 -8.37
N THR A 59 22.86 -8.97 -7.84
CA THR A 59 23.71 -8.94 -6.65
C THR A 59 24.94 -8.07 -6.87
N ALA A 60 25.64 -8.24 -8.00
CA ALA A 60 26.80 -7.42 -8.34
C ALA A 60 26.45 -5.92 -8.45
N HIS A 61 25.32 -5.59 -9.07
CA HIS A 61 24.87 -4.20 -9.15
C HIS A 61 24.50 -3.61 -7.80
N ALA A 62 23.82 -4.37 -6.95
CA ALA A 62 23.48 -3.90 -5.61
C ALA A 62 24.74 -3.58 -4.80
N LYS A 63 25.75 -4.46 -4.82
CA LYS A 63 27.04 -4.24 -4.17
C LYS A 63 27.76 -3.01 -4.71
N ALA A 64 27.86 -2.88 -6.05
CA ALA A 64 28.50 -1.74 -6.68
C ALA A 64 27.81 -0.40 -6.37
N SER A 65 26.48 -0.39 -6.22
CA SER A 65 25.73 0.79 -5.79
C SER A 65 26.04 1.14 -4.33
N VAL A 66 26.02 0.16 -3.44
CA VAL A 66 26.37 0.35 -2.02
C VAL A 66 27.81 0.84 -1.86
N ASP A 67 28.76 0.35 -2.65
CA ASP A 67 30.16 0.82 -2.64
C ASP A 67 30.29 2.30 -3.03
N ARG A 68 29.35 2.81 -3.84
CA ARG A 68 29.24 4.24 -4.18
C ARG A 68 28.51 5.06 -3.11
N GLY A 69 28.08 4.44 -2.01
CA GLY A 69 27.25 5.07 -0.98
C GLY A 69 25.79 5.26 -1.40
N LEU A 70 25.32 4.53 -2.41
CA LEU A 70 23.95 4.63 -2.93
C LEU A 70 23.12 3.42 -2.46
N PRO A 71 22.18 3.61 -1.52
CA PRO A 71 21.28 2.55 -1.09
C PRO A 71 20.36 2.12 -2.25
N VAL A 72 19.96 0.85 -2.25
CA VAL A 72 19.23 0.23 -3.37
C VAL A 72 17.86 -0.22 -2.93
N LEU A 73 16.83 0.43 -3.44
CA LEU A 73 15.46 -0.05 -3.32
C LEU A 73 15.30 -1.32 -4.15
N VAL A 74 14.81 -2.40 -3.55
CA VAL A 74 14.54 -3.67 -4.23
C VAL A 74 13.13 -4.16 -3.93
N GLN A 75 12.48 -4.76 -4.93
CA GLN A 75 11.20 -5.44 -4.75
C GLN A 75 11.44 -6.91 -4.41
N THR A 76 10.69 -7.43 -3.46
CA THR A 76 10.88 -8.73 -2.83
C THR A 76 9.57 -9.47 -2.60
N ASP A 77 9.66 -10.79 -2.52
CA ASP A 77 8.62 -11.68 -2.01
C ASP A 77 8.89 -12.00 -0.54
N ILE A 78 7.91 -11.74 0.33
CA ILE A 78 8.08 -11.86 1.79
C ILE A 78 8.37 -13.29 2.25
N ILE A 79 8.00 -14.30 1.45
CA ILE A 79 8.23 -15.71 1.79
C ILE A 79 9.71 -16.07 1.88
N ASP A 80 10.56 -15.38 1.11
CA ASP A 80 12.01 -15.62 1.05
C ASP A 80 12.79 -14.65 1.96
N LEU A 81 12.10 -13.76 2.68
CA LEU A 81 12.69 -12.89 3.70
C LEU A 81 12.62 -13.57 5.08
N PRO A 82 13.75 -14.04 5.65
CA PRO A 82 13.73 -14.95 6.81
C PRO A 82 13.04 -14.38 8.06
N TYR A 83 13.08 -13.06 8.23
CA TYR A 83 12.52 -12.38 9.40
C TYR A 83 10.99 -12.27 9.38
N PHE A 84 10.32 -12.48 8.23
CA PHE A 84 8.86 -12.58 8.17
C PHE A 84 8.35 -13.91 8.73
N ASN A 85 9.15 -14.98 8.63
CA ASN A 85 8.81 -16.33 9.10
C ASN A 85 7.38 -16.76 8.67
N THR A 86 7.12 -16.72 7.36
CA THR A 86 5.81 -16.96 6.76
C THR A 86 5.89 -17.95 5.61
N ASP A 87 4.78 -18.62 5.31
CA ASP A 87 4.56 -19.44 4.12
C ASP A 87 3.74 -18.70 3.04
N GLN A 88 3.46 -17.42 3.24
CA GLN A 88 2.65 -16.61 2.35
C GLN A 88 3.50 -15.84 1.34
N HIS A 89 3.17 -15.99 0.06
CA HIS A 89 3.71 -15.12 -1.00
C HIS A 89 3.08 -13.72 -0.93
N PHE A 90 3.94 -12.72 -1.05
CA PHE A 90 3.58 -11.34 -1.37
C PHE A 90 4.76 -10.68 -2.12
N PRO A 91 4.89 -10.91 -3.44
CA PRO A 91 5.94 -10.35 -4.30
C PRO A 91 5.76 -8.84 -4.58
N GLY A 92 5.24 -8.08 -3.63
CA GLY A 92 5.03 -6.64 -3.70
C GLY A 92 5.79 -5.85 -2.65
N HIS A 93 6.51 -6.52 -1.73
CA HIS A 93 7.18 -5.87 -0.61
C HIS A 93 8.49 -5.22 -1.04
N ALA A 94 8.75 -4.01 -0.60
CA ALA A 94 9.96 -3.28 -0.96
C ALA A 94 10.86 -3.09 0.26
N VAL A 95 12.15 -3.34 0.09
CA VAL A 95 13.19 -3.12 1.11
C VAL A 95 14.35 -2.34 0.50
N VAL A 96 15.17 -1.74 1.36
CA VAL A 96 16.33 -0.98 0.91
C VAL A 96 17.60 -1.68 1.35
N ILE A 97 18.43 -2.11 0.40
CA ILE A 97 19.78 -2.62 0.67
C ILE A 97 20.69 -1.43 0.98
N CYS A 98 21.22 -1.37 2.19
CA CYS A 98 22.06 -0.28 2.69
C CYS A 98 23.53 -0.69 2.89
N GLY A 99 23.83 -1.99 2.88
CA GLY A 99 25.15 -2.53 3.17
C GLY A 99 25.28 -3.99 2.75
N TYR A 100 26.50 -4.52 2.74
CA TYR A 100 26.75 -5.95 2.59
C TYR A 100 28.06 -6.38 3.29
N SER A 101 28.23 -7.68 3.47
CA SER A 101 29.47 -8.29 3.95
C SER A 101 29.79 -9.53 3.11
N ASP A 102 30.91 -9.49 2.39
CA ASP A 102 31.42 -10.67 1.68
C ASP A 102 31.95 -11.74 2.65
N GLU A 103 32.47 -11.35 3.81
CA GLU A 103 32.92 -12.32 4.82
C GLU A 103 31.73 -13.14 5.36
N LYS A 104 30.59 -12.47 5.63
CA LYS A 104 29.39 -13.11 6.18
C LYS A 104 28.42 -13.62 5.12
N GLN A 105 28.61 -13.23 3.86
CA GLN A 105 27.68 -13.51 2.75
C GLN A 105 26.27 -12.97 3.01
N GLU A 106 26.18 -11.72 3.47
CA GLU A 106 24.92 -11.06 3.87
C GLU A 106 24.75 -9.68 3.24
N PHE A 107 23.50 -9.30 2.96
CA PHE A 107 23.07 -7.92 2.80
C PHE A 107 22.52 -7.37 4.12
N TYR A 108 22.72 -6.08 4.34
CA TYR A 108 22.07 -5.32 5.42
C TYR A 108 20.95 -4.48 4.81
N VAL A 109 19.73 -4.73 5.25
CA VAL A 109 18.53 -4.10 4.68
C VAL A 109 17.78 -3.26 5.71
N SER A 110 17.24 -2.13 5.26
CA SER A 110 16.21 -1.39 5.98
C SER A 110 14.84 -1.85 5.49
N ASP A 111 13.98 -2.18 6.45
CA ASP A 111 12.60 -2.60 6.21
C ASP A 111 11.69 -1.84 7.19
N THR A 112 10.56 -1.34 6.69
CA THR A 112 9.56 -0.58 7.49
C THR A 112 9.05 -1.29 8.74
N LEU A 113 9.17 -2.63 8.79
CA LEU A 113 8.77 -3.43 9.96
C LEU A 113 9.77 -3.34 11.13
N HIS A 114 10.99 -2.87 10.89
CA HIS A 114 12.08 -2.91 11.86
C HIS A 114 12.83 -1.56 11.91
N PRO A 115 13.05 -1.00 13.12
CA PRO A 115 13.85 0.22 13.24
C PRO A 115 15.35 -0.05 12.98
N GLU A 116 15.83 -1.26 13.23
CA GLU A 116 17.20 -1.70 12.95
C GLU A 116 17.40 -2.20 11.50
N ALA A 117 18.65 -2.16 11.02
CA ALA A 117 19.01 -2.86 9.80
C ALA A 117 19.06 -4.38 10.06
N LEU A 118 18.47 -5.14 9.14
CA LEU A 118 18.37 -6.59 9.21
C LEU A 118 19.43 -7.24 8.33
N ALA A 119 20.02 -8.33 8.80
CA ALA A 119 20.92 -9.16 7.98
C ALA A 119 20.10 -10.20 7.21
N VAL A 120 20.31 -10.27 5.89
CA VAL A 120 19.71 -11.27 5.01
C VAL A 120 20.82 -11.95 4.22
N ALA A 121 20.90 -13.27 4.27
CA ALA A 121 21.89 -14.00 3.49
C ALA A 121 21.73 -13.71 1.99
N ILE A 122 22.83 -13.56 1.26
CA ILE A 122 22.80 -13.25 -0.19
C ILE A 122 21.91 -14.25 -0.96
N PRO A 123 21.99 -15.58 -0.73
CA PRO A 123 21.11 -16.53 -1.43
C PRO A 123 19.63 -16.35 -1.13
N ASP A 124 19.27 -15.86 0.06
CA ASP A 124 17.87 -15.61 0.44
C ASP A 124 17.37 -14.33 -0.25
N MET A 125 18.20 -13.29 -0.27
CA MET A 125 17.90 -12.05 -1.01
C MET A 125 17.82 -12.27 -2.53
N GLU A 126 18.62 -13.19 -3.09
CA GLU A 126 18.51 -13.58 -4.50
C GLU A 126 17.18 -14.26 -4.80
N ARG A 127 16.74 -15.19 -3.94
CA ARG A 127 15.41 -15.81 -4.09
C ARG A 127 14.29 -14.78 -3.93
N ALA A 128 14.35 -13.96 -2.88
CA ALA A 128 13.32 -12.96 -2.58
C ALA A 128 13.09 -11.98 -3.74
N ARG A 129 14.12 -11.65 -4.51
CA ARG A 129 14.04 -10.72 -5.65
C ARG A 129 13.56 -11.38 -6.96
N THR A 130 13.25 -12.68 -6.93
CA THR A 130 12.72 -13.45 -8.06
C THR A 130 11.45 -14.19 -7.66
N SER A 131 10.35 -13.95 -8.36
CA SER A 131 9.08 -14.63 -8.07
C SER A 131 8.26 -14.69 -9.35
N VAL A 132 7.56 -15.80 -9.54
CA VAL A 132 6.56 -15.96 -10.61
C VAL A 132 5.15 -16.07 -10.02
N PHE A 133 5.01 -15.77 -8.72
CA PHE A 133 3.75 -15.93 -8.00
C PHE A 133 2.76 -14.81 -8.36
N PRO A 134 1.55 -15.13 -8.86
CA PRO A 134 0.58 -14.11 -9.23
C PRO A 134 0.19 -13.18 -8.05
N PRO A 135 -0.14 -11.91 -8.30
CA PRO A 135 -0.22 -11.27 -9.61
C PRO A 135 1.11 -10.66 -10.10
N PHE A 136 2.21 -10.77 -9.35
CA PHE A 136 3.47 -10.09 -9.68
C PHE A 136 4.59 -11.05 -10.06
N ALA A 137 5.15 -10.87 -11.25
CA ALA A 137 6.43 -11.48 -11.60
C ALA A 137 7.57 -10.53 -11.22
N LEU A 138 8.48 -10.99 -10.35
CA LEU A 138 9.69 -10.27 -9.97
C LEU A 138 10.88 -10.73 -10.80
N ARG A 139 11.57 -9.75 -11.39
CA ARG A 139 12.77 -9.91 -12.23
C ARG A 139 13.91 -9.07 -11.68
N ASN A 140 14.30 -9.34 -10.44
CA ASN A 140 15.34 -8.62 -9.71
C ASN A 140 15.22 -7.09 -9.79
N ARG A 141 14.00 -6.58 -9.59
CA ARG A 141 13.71 -5.14 -9.66
C ARG A 141 14.55 -4.39 -8.63
N SER A 142 15.31 -3.43 -9.13
CA SER A 142 16.11 -2.55 -8.28
C SER A 142 16.14 -1.12 -8.79
N PHE A 143 16.28 -0.18 -7.87
CA PHE A 143 16.42 1.24 -8.15
C PHE A 143 17.41 1.85 -7.16
N ALA A 144 18.36 2.63 -7.69
CA ALA A 144 19.28 3.43 -6.90
C ALA A 144 19.16 4.88 -7.37
N LEU A 145 18.94 5.80 -6.43
CA LEU A 145 18.81 7.21 -6.74
C LEU A 145 20.20 7.84 -6.88
N GLU A 146 20.63 8.09 -8.11
CA GLU A 146 21.99 8.61 -8.38
C GLU A 146 22.06 10.15 -8.42
N ASP A 147 20.96 10.81 -8.78
CA ASP A 147 20.89 12.26 -8.97
C ASP A 147 19.69 12.85 -8.22
N LEU A 148 19.97 13.79 -7.33
CA LEU A 148 18.99 14.53 -6.54
C LEU A 148 18.80 15.97 -7.01
N SER A 149 19.48 16.40 -8.08
CA SER A 149 19.50 17.80 -8.52
C SER A 149 18.12 18.34 -8.90
N GLY A 150 17.22 17.48 -9.36
CA GLY A 150 15.84 17.84 -9.70
C GLY A 150 14.86 17.82 -8.52
N PHE A 151 15.28 17.36 -7.34
CA PHE A 151 14.39 17.20 -6.19
C PHE A 151 13.85 18.55 -5.72
N HIS A 152 12.53 18.69 -5.69
CA HIS A 152 11.85 19.82 -5.07
C HIS A 152 10.46 19.43 -4.59
N ILE A 153 10.06 20.02 -3.47
CA ILE A 153 8.68 20.03 -2.99
C ILE A 153 8.35 21.49 -2.71
N ASP A 154 7.57 22.10 -3.58
CA ASP A 154 7.03 23.44 -3.40
C ASP A 154 5.49 23.41 -3.33
N GLU A 155 4.88 24.57 -3.13
CA GLU A 155 3.42 24.68 -3.02
C GLU A 155 2.70 24.21 -4.29
N ALA A 156 3.29 24.42 -5.48
CA ALA A 156 2.68 24.00 -6.73
C ALA A 156 2.65 22.47 -6.85
N VAL A 157 3.74 21.80 -6.46
CA VAL A 157 3.80 20.33 -6.34
C VAL A 157 2.74 19.84 -5.34
N ALA A 158 2.67 20.42 -4.14
CA ALA A 158 1.70 20.04 -3.11
C ALA A 158 0.23 20.22 -3.57
N ARG A 159 -0.09 21.36 -4.19
CA ARG A 159 -1.44 21.60 -4.75
C ARG A 159 -1.77 20.61 -5.86
N GLY A 160 -0.81 20.37 -6.75
CA GLY A 160 -0.95 19.42 -7.85
C GLY A 160 -1.23 18.00 -7.37
N THR A 161 -0.52 17.52 -6.35
CA THR A 161 -0.71 16.17 -5.81
C THR A 161 -2.03 16.01 -5.07
N VAL A 162 -2.42 16.99 -4.25
CA VAL A 162 -3.71 16.94 -3.52
C VAL A 162 -4.88 17.01 -4.49
N ARG A 163 -4.80 17.88 -5.51
CA ARG A 163 -5.82 17.97 -6.56
C ARG A 163 -5.90 16.67 -7.35
N ARG A 164 -4.77 16.10 -7.77
CA ARG A 164 -4.73 14.82 -8.50
C ARG A 164 -5.31 13.67 -7.68
N TRP A 165 -4.96 13.58 -6.40
CA TRP A 165 -5.50 12.56 -5.51
C TRP A 165 -7.03 12.65 -5.38
N ALA A 166 -7.57 13.86 -5.26
CA ALA A 166 -9.01 14.07 -5.21
C ALA A 166 -9.72 13.73 -6.54
N ASP A 167 -9.12 14.12 -7.67
CA ASP A 167 -9.61 13.80 -9.02
C ASP A 167 -9.67 12.28 -9.22
N GLU A 168 -8.57 11.57 -8.94
CA GLU A 168 -8.48 10.12 -9.09
C GLU A 168 -9.45 9.38 -8.16
N ASN A 169 -9.66 9.84 -6.92
CA ASN A 169 -10.61 9.20 -6.00
C ASN A 169 -12.08 9.49 -6.34
N LEU A 170 -12.38 10.61 -7.01
CA LEU A 170 -13.75 10.96 -7.37
C LEU A 170 -14.15 10.34 -8.72
N ASP A 171 -13.28 10.48 -9.72
CA ASP A 171 -13.58 10.13 -11.12
C ASP A 171 -12.93 8.81 -11.58
N GLY A 172 -12.08 8.23 -10.72
CA GLY A 172 -11.39 6.96 -10.98
C GLY A 172 -10.09 7.15 -11.74
N LEU A 173 -9.48 6.01 -12.10
CA LEU A 173 -8.21 5.96 -12.81
C LEU A 173 -8.43 5.53 -14.27
N PRO A 174 -8.15 6.37 -15.28
CA PRO A 174 -8.41 6.05 -16.69
C PRO A 174 -7.77 4.75 -17.17
N GLU A 175 -6.63 4.38 -16.59
CA GLU A 175 -5.84 3.22 -16.99
C GLU A 175 -6.28 1.91 -16.31
N LEU A 176 -7.16 1.98 -15.31
CA LEU A 176 -7.63 0.81 -14.58
C LEU A 176 -9.06 0.44 -15.02
N PRO A 177 -9.29 -0.78 -15.53
CA PRO A 177 -10.64 -1.24 -15.91
C PRO A 177 -11.48 -1.67 -14.69
N VAL A 178 -11.20 -1.13 -13.50
CA VAL A 178 -11.84 -1.47 -12.23
C VAL A 178 -12.22 -0.20 -11.47
N ALA A 179 -13.26 -0.30 -10.63
CA ALA A 179 -13.68 0.82 -9.79
C ALA A 179 -12.59 1.22 -8.80
N TYR A 180 -12.43 2.51 -8.58
CA TYR A 180 -11.45 3.09 -7.66
C TYR A 180 -12.12 4.23 -6.88
N GLY A 181 -11.61 4.53 -5.67
CA GLY A 181 -12.12 5.62 -4.82
C GLY A 181 -13.60 5.49 -4.51
N VAL A 182 -14.34 6.61 -4.66
CA VAL A 182 -15.78 6.73 -4.39
C VAL A 182 -16.60 5.65 -5.10
N ARG A 183 -16.29 5.38 -6.37
CA ARG A 183 -17.00 4.35 -7.15
C ARG A 183 -16.78 2.95 -6.59
N ALA A 184 -15.59 2.65 -6.08
CA ALA A 184 -15.33 1.35 -5.46
C ALA A 184 -16.16 1.17 -4.18
N LEU A 185 -16.34 2.26 -3.42
CA LEU A 185 -17.18 2.27 -2.23
C LEU A 185 -18.66 2.10 -2.56
N GLU A 186 -19.16 2.72 -3.63
CA GLU A 186 -20.52 2.49 -4.15
C GLU A 186 -20.73 1.01 -4.52
N GLU A 187 -19.79 0.41 -5.24
CA GLU A 187 -19.85 -1.00 -5.63
C GLU A 187 -19.81 -1.93 -4.40
N LEU A 188 -18.98 -1.62 -3.39
CA LEU A 188 -18.96 -2.35 -2.12
C LEU A 188 -20.30 -2.27 -1.38
N ILE A 189 -20.90 -1.08 -1.26
CA ILE A 189 -22.19 -0.87 -0.58
C ILE A 189 -23.32 -1.63 -1.29
N ALA A 190 -23.31 -1.62 -2.63
CA ALA A 190 -24.28 -2.33 -3.46
C ALA A 190 -24.12 -3.86 -3.34
N ASP A 191 -22.88 -4.37 -3.27
CA ASP A 191 -22.61 -5.80 -3.19
C ASP A 191 -22.69 -6.38 -1.77
N LEU A 192 -22.69 -5.54 -0.73
CA LEU A 192 -22.62 -5.97 0.66
C LEU A 192 -23.68 -7.02 1.06
N SER A 193 -24.87 -7.01 0.45
CA SER A 193 -25.90 -8.03 0.71
C SER A 193 -25.55 -9.43 0.20
N ASN A 194 -24.66 -9.53 -0.79
CA ASN A 194 -24.18 -10.79 -1.37
C ASN A 194 -22.99 -11.36 -0.60
N TRP A 195 -22.33 -10.58 0.26
CA TRP A 195 -21.16 -11.02 1.03
C TRP A 195 -21.47 -12.17 1.99
N LYS A 196 -22.73 -12.31 2.40
CA LYS A 196 -23.18 -13.46 3.19
C LYS A 196 -23.08 -14.80 2.45
N GLU A 197 -23.06 -14.77 1.12
CA GLU A 197 -22.93 -15.94 0.25
C GLU A 197 -21.46 -16.27 -0.07
N ALA A 198 -20.51 -15.48 0.45
CA ALA A 198 -19.09 -15.77 0.29
C ALA A 198 -18.72 -17.10 0.97
N ALA A 199 -17.93 -17.93 0.28
CA ALA A 199 -17.56 -19.26 0.77
C ALA A 199 -16.86 -19.22 2.15
N ASP A 200 -16.09 -18.17 2.41
CA ASP A 200 -15.52 -17.87 3.74
C ASP A 200 -15.80 -16.39 4.08
N TRP A 201 -17.05 -16.11 4.44
CA TRP A 201 -17.50 -14.77 4.81
C TRP A 201 -16.77 -14.23 6.06
N GLN A 202 -16.41 -15.10 7.01
CA GLN A 202 -15.66 -14.72 8.21
C GLN A 202 -14.27 -14.24 7.83
N TRP A 203 -13.56 -15.00 6.98
CA TRP A 203 -12.26 -14.57 6.46
C TRP A 203 -12.38 -13.29 5.65
N SER A 204 -13.40 -13.16 4.78
CA SER A 204 -13.60 -11.96 3.95
C SER A 204 -13.79 -10.71 4.82
N ALA A 205 -14.61 -10.80 5.87
CA ALA A 205 -14.78 -9.71 6.84
C ALA A 205 -13.49 -9.43 7.64
N ARG A 206 -12.79 -10.49 8.08
CA ARG A 206 -11.52 -10.38 8.82
C ARG A 206 -10.45 -9.69 7.99
N PHE A 207 -10.31 -10.12 6.75
CA PHE A 207 -9.34 -9.58 5.81
C PHE A 207 -9.63 -8.10 5.51
N THR A 208 -10.91 -7.75 5.37
CA THR A 208 -11.34 -6.35 5.16
C THR A 208 -10.94 -5.44 6.32
N TYR A 209 -11.08 -5.85 7.59
CA TYR A 209 -10.56 -5.00 8.67
C TYR A 209 -9.02 -4.96 8.66
N GLN A 210 -8.35 -6.08 8.36
CA GLN A 210 -6.90 -6.16 8.40
C GLN A 210 -6.21 -5.24 7.39
N ILE A 211 -6.77 -5.13 6.19
CA ILE A 211 -6.24 -4.21 5.16
C ILE A 211 -6.53 -2.74 5.49
N ILE A 212 -7.51 -2.43 6.35
CA ILE A 212 -7.82 -1.05 6.74
C ILE A 212 -6.94 -0.61 7.92
N GLU A 213 -6.68 -1.51 8.88
CA GLU A 213 -6.02 -1.14 10.15
C GLU A 213 -4.57 -1.59 10.27
N ARG A 214 -4.19 -2.63 9.56
CA ARG A 214 -2.89 -3.29 9.72
C ARG A 214 -2.14 -3.18 8.38
N ARG A 215 -1.43 -4.25 8.00
CA ARG A 215 -0.87 -4.49 6.66
C ARG A 215 -0.22 -3.27 5.98
N GLY A 216 0.48 -2.42 6.74
CA GLY A 216 1.24 -1.29 6.21
C GLY A 216 0.44 -0.03 5.86
N THR A 217 -0.84 0.07 6.25
CA THR A 217 -1.67 1.26 5.94
C THR A 217 -1.49 2.44 6.88
N GLY A 218 -0.87 2.21 8.04
CA GLY A 218 -0.81 3.19 9.12
C GLY A 218 -2.15 3.42 9.84
N GLY A 219 -3.19 2.63 9.52
CA GLY A 219 -4.54 2.79 10.03
C GLY A 219 -5.49 3.44 9.02
N ALA A 220 -6.79 3.25 9.23
CA ALA A 220 -7.87 3.89 8.49
C ALA A 220 -7.71 3.86 6.95
N GLY A 221 -7.16 2.79 6.35
CA GLY A 221 -7.01 2.69 4.90
C GLY A 221 -6.19 3.84 4.29
N PHE A 222 -5.05 4.18 4.93
CA PHE A 222 -4.14 5.27 4.58
C PHE A 222 -4.65 6.69 4.92
N ARG A 223 -5.88 6.85 5.43
CA ARG A 223 -6.41 8.19 5.75
C ARG A 223 -5.62 8.86 6.87
N THR A 224 -5.12 8.09 7.84
CA THR A 224 -4.24 8.62 8.90
C THR A 224 -2.95 9.23 8.32
N LEU A 225 -2.27 8.50 7.43
CA LEU A 225 -1.04 8.98 6.78
C LEU A 225 -1.32 10.20 5.89
N TYR A 226 -2.41 10.17 5.13
CA TYR A 226 -2.75 11.28 4.24
C TYR A 226 -3.21 12.52 5.01
N ARG A 227 -3.89 12.36 6.16
CA ARG A 227 -4.21 13.48 7.06
C ARG A 227 -2.93 14.14 7.57
N GLN A 228 -1.96 13.36 8.04
CA GLN A 228 -0.67 13.91 8.50
C GLN A 228 0.04 14.68 7.39
N PHE A 229 0.02 14.16 6.16
CA PHE A 229 0.51 14.91 5.00
C PHE A 229 -0.23 16.25 4.81
N LEU A 230 -1.56 16.28 4.90
CA LEU A 230 -2.33 17.53 4.80
C LEU A 230 -2.02 18.51 5.94
N GLU A 231 -1.78 18.03 7.16
CA GLU A 231 -1.33 18.85 8.29
C GLU A 231 0.02 19.50 8.01
N GLU A 232 0.98 18.73 7.50
CA GLU A 232 2.28 19.26 7.08
C GLU A 232 2.14 20.33 5.99
N MET A 233 1.21 20.15 5.04
CA MET A 233 0.95 21.15 3.99
C MET A 233 0.29 22.42 4.55
N GLU A 234 -0.62 22.31 5.50
CA GLU A 234 -1.28 23.45 6.18
C GLU A 234 -0.32 24.23 7.10
N ASP A 235 0.67 23.54 7.67
CA ASP A 235 1.75 24.14 8.44
C ASP A 235 2.74 24.86 7.52
N ALA A 236 3.12 24.24 6.40
CA ALA A 236 4.08 24.79 5.45
C ALA A 236 3.51 25.96 4.61
N TYR A 237 2.24 25.90 4.20
CA TYR A 237 1.66 26.82 3.23
C TYR A 237 0.38 27.49 3.78
N PRO A 238 0.39 28.83 4.01
CA PRO A 238 -0.78 29.55 4.52
C PRO A 238 -2.05 29.36 3.68
N SER A 239 -1.88 29.18 2.37
CA SER A 239 -2.96 28.98 1.40
C SER A 239 -3.66 27.61 1.51
N PHE A 240 -3.04 26.64 2.19
CA PHE A 240 -3.66 25.37 2.58
C PHE A 240 -4.41 25.49 3.90
N ARG A 241 -3.88 26.26 4.86
CA ARG A 241 -4.44 26.41 6.20
C ARG A 241 -5.90 26.84 6.20
N ASP A 242 -6.25 27.77 5.33
CA ASP A 242 -7.62 28.29 5.20
C ASP A 242 -8.61 27.25 4.64
N LEU A 243 -8.10 26.16 4.04
CA LEU A 243 -8.91 25.10 3.45
C LEU A 243 -9.33 24.04 4.47
N GLN A 244 -8.55 23.86 5.55
CA GLN A 244 -8.81 22.92 6.64
C GLN A 244 -9.10 21.49 6.15
N PHE A 245 -8.33 21.01 5.17
CA PHE A 245 -8.51 19.67 4.63
C PHE A 245 -8.12 18.59 5.63
N SER A 246 -7.10 18.83 6.46
CA SER A 246 -6.70 17.90 7.52
C SER A 246 -7.85 17.62 8.50
N GLN A 247 -8.59 18.67 8.88
CA GLN A 247 -9.71 18.59 9.80
C GLN A 247 -10.89 17.80 9.21
N ASP A 248 -11.21 18.04 7.94
CA ASP A 248 -12.25 17.27 7.24
C ASP A 248 -11.85 15.79 7.13
N LEU A 249 -10.59 15.51 6.78
CA LEU A 249 -10.08 14.14 6.64
C LEU A 249 -10.01 13.41 7.97
N ALA A 250 -9.80 14.10 9.10
CA ALA A 250 -9.85 13.49 10.43
C ALA A 250 -11.23 12.89 10.76
N VAL A 251 -12.31 13.51 10.26
CA VAL A 251 -13.67 12.95 10.41
C VAL A 251 -13.81 11.67 9.58
N ILE A 252 -13.31 11.68 8.35
CA ILE A 252 -13.34 10.51 7.46
C ILE A 252 -12.46 9.38 8.02
N GLU A 253 -11.28 9.68 8.54
CA GLU A 253 -10.39 8.73 9.23
C GLU A 253 -11.12 7.98 10.35
N GLY A 254 -11.84 8.70 11.21
CA GLY A 254 -12.67 8.10 12.25
C GLY A 254 -13.71 7.11 11.71
N LEU A 255 -14.35 7.44 10.58
CA LEU A 255 -15.31 6.54 9.94
C LEU A 255 -14.66 5.26 9.37
N TYR A 256 -13.42 5.35 8.88
CA TYR A 256 -12.68 4.15 8.45
C TYR A 256 -12.33 3.24 9.63
N HIS A 257 -12.02 3.80 10.80
CA HIS A 257 -11.86 3.03 12.03
C HIS A 257 -13.16 2.36 12.49
N ASP A 258 -14.30 3.05 12.35
CA ASP A 258 -15.63 2.49 12.62
C ASP A 258 -15.96 1.36 11.63
N MET A 259 -15.62 1.54 10.35
CA MET A 259 -15.79 0.52 9.32
C MET A 259 -14.97 -0.73 9.66
N ALA A 260 -13.68 -0.58 9.97
CA ALA A 260 -12.84 -1.69 10.37
C ALA A 260 -13.37 -2.40 11.63
N SER A 261 -13.83 -1.63 12.61
CA SER A 261 -14.45 -2.17 13.82
C SER A 261 -15.73 -2.97 13.52
N ALA A 262 -16.56 -2.49 12.59
CA ALA A 262 -17.74 -3.22 12.13
C ALA A 262 -17.36 -4.55 11.46
N PHE A 263 -16.43 -4.54 10.50
CA PHE A 263 -15.97 -5.75 9.81
C PHE A 263 -15.29 -6.74 10.75
N ARG A 264 -14.53 -6.26 11.75
CA ARG A 264 -13.96 -7.12 12.80
C ARG A 264 -15.06 -7.83 13.59
N ARG A 265 -16.06 -7.09 14.10
CA ARG A 265 -17.19 -7.68 14.84
C ARG A 265 -17.96 -8.68 13.99
N ILE A 266 -18.19 -8.38 12.71
CA ILE A 266 -18.81 -9.31 11.77
C ILE A 266 -17.99 -10.59 11.69
N SER A 267 -16.67 -10.49 11.50
CA SER A 267 -15.79 -11.67 11.39
C SER A 267 -15.74 -12.56 12.64
N GLU A 268 -15.98 -11.99 13.81
CA GLU A 268 -16.03 -12.67 15.11
C GLU A 268 -17.43 -13.20 15.46
N GLY A 269 -18.44 -12.86 14.65
CA GLY A 269 -19.82 -13.31 14.83
C GLY A 269 -20.07 -14.76 14.39
N GLU A 270 -21.24 -15.28 14.76
CA GLU A 270 -21.68 -16.65 14.41
C GLU A 270 -22.49 -16.70 13.10
N ALA A 271 -22.92 -15.56 12.58
CA ALA A 271 -23.75 -15.45 11.38
C ALA A 271 -23.23 -14.35 10.42
N PRO A 272 -23.41 -14.51 9.10
CA PRO A 272 -22.95 -13.55 8.11
C PRO A 272 -23.86 -12.30 8.01
N ASP A 273 -23.99 -11.54 9.10
CA ASP A 273 -24.75 -10.30 9.13
C ASP A 273 -23.86 -9.08 8.87
N PHE A 274 -23.85 -8.60 7.62
CA PHE A 274 -23.12 -7.39 7.22
C PHE A 274 -23.92 -6.09 7.38
N THR A 275 -25.17 -6.17 7.84
CA THR A 275 -26.06 -5.00 8.01
C THR A 275 -25.43 -3.87 8.84
N PRO A 276 -24.69 -4.15 9.94
CA PRO A 276 -24.07 -3.09 10.73
C PRO A 276 -22.99 -2.26 10.01
N ALA A 277 -22.39 -2.78 8.93
CA ALA A 277 -21.36 -2.06 8.18
C ALA A 277 -21.95 -1.03 7.20
N ARG A 278 -23.16 -1.27 6.69
CA ARG A 278 -23.82 -0.42 5.69
C ARG A 278 -23.89 1.07 6.06
N PRO A 279 -24.45 1.48 7.22
CA PRO A 279 -24.58 2.91 7.53
C PRO A 279 -23.23 3.62 7.68
N VAL A 280 -22.19 2.91 8.10
CA VAL A 280 -20.83 3.47 8.18
C VAL A 280 -20.28 3.70 6.77
N LEU A 281 -20.42 2.72 5.87
CA LEU A 281 -19.98 2.84 4.48
C LEU A 281 -20.71 3.97 3.73
N GLU A 282 -22.02 4.08 3.91
CA GLU A 282 -22.82 5.16 3.30
C GLU A 282 -22.40 6.55 3.80
N ASN A 283 -22.04 6.67 5.08
CA ASN A 283 -21.50 7.93 5.63
C ASN A 283 -20.09 8.22 5.08
N ILE A 284 -19.22 7.22 4.95
CA ILE A 284 -17.91 7.40 4.28
C ILE A 284 -18.13 7.90 2.84
N LEU A 285 -19.06 7.28 2.10
CA LEU A 285 -19.35 7.64 0.71
C LEU A 285 -19.77 9.11 0.59
N GLU A 286 -20.71 9.55 1.42
CA GLU A 286 -21.15 10.95 1.45
C GLU A 286 -19.98 11.90 1.75
N ARG A 287 -19.20 11.58 2.79
CA ARG A 287 -18.12 12.45 3.29
C ARG A 287 -16.95 12.52 2.32
N GLU A 288 -16.49 11.40 1.77
CA GLU A 288 -15.42 11.38 0.79
C GLU A 288 -15.82 12.09 -0.51
N THR A 289 -17.04 11.84 -1.01
CA THR A 289 -17.55 12.55 -2.20
C THR A 289 -17.56 14.07 -1.98
N ALA A 290 -18.05 14.53 -0.83
CA ALA A 290 -18.08 15.95 -0.49
C ALA A 290 -16.66 16.53 -0.32
N PHE A 291 -15.77 15.79 0.32
CA PHE A 291 -14.39 16.19 0.59
C PHE A 291 -13.56 16.31 -0.69
N TYR A 292 -13.56 15.31 -1.55
CA TYR A 292 -12.86 15.38 -2.84
C TYR A 292 -13.43 16.49 -3.72
N GLY A 293 -14.76 16.65 -3.75
CA GLY A 293 -15.40 17.76 -4.43
C GLY A 293 -14.98 19.13 -3.86
N LYS A 294 -14.79 19.26 -2.55
CA LYS A 294 -14.26 20.48 -1.91
C LYS A 294 -12.84 20.77 -2.39
N ILE A 295 -11.96 19.77 -2.40
CA ILE A 295 -10.58 19.91 -2.88
C ILE A 295 -10.56 20.45 -4.32
N LEU A 296 -11.29 19.81 -5.23
CA LEU A 296 -11.29 20.18 -6.66
C LEU A 296 -11.84 21.58 -6.97
N ARG A 297 -12.67 22.13 -6.08
CA ARG A 297 -13.18 23.51 -6.18
C ARG A 297 -12.25 24.56 -5.56
N SER A 298 -11.40 24.13 -4.63
CA SER A 298 -10.55 25.02 -3.81
C SER A 298 -9.11 25.10 -4.29
N LEU A 299 -8.61 24.07 -4.99
CA LEU A 299 -7.27 24.02 -5.59
C LEU A 299 -7.33 24.14 -7.10
#